data_AF-A0A2N2SR86-F1
#
_entry.id   AF-A0A2N2SR86-F1
#
_cell.length_a   1.000
_cell.length_b   1.000
_cell.length_c   1.000
_cell.angle_alpha   90.00
_cell.angle_beta   90.00
_cell.angle_gamma   90.00
#
_symmetry.space_group_name_H-M   'P 1'
#
loop_
_entity.id
_entity.type
_entity.pdbx_description
1 polymer ?
#
loop_
_entity_poly.entity_id
_entity_poly.type
_entity_poly.pdbx_seq_one_letter_code
_entity_poly.pdbx_strand_id
1 'polypeptide(L)'
;GDSRPKIVVGKSGQLFVTWTRPLALPYTGEVRFARSLDAGKHWSAPVTVHADRQQITHRFDAMAVDRQGKLFIAWIDKRDQALAKAAGTPYHGAAIYFAVSDDDGASFRGDFKLAEHSCECCRIALLARPDTGVTALWRHVFAPNIRDHAIADLNADGSAGAIRRATFDDWAIDACPHHGPSLARDSDGTLHAVWFHLGKTAPGVSYGRLRNGSIEGQRVLGGNGAAHADIAIDGRRLLLVWKDFDGQRTWLRALRSDDAGEQWLELTLADTGDMSDQPRALMHNGRFHVFWNTRERPWQVVAVP
;
A
#
# COMPACT_ATOMS: atom_id res chain seq x y z
N GLY A 1 8.25 6.89 6.82
CA GLY A 1 7.40 6.54 5.67
C GLY A 1 7.61 5.10 5.29
N ASP A 2 6.58 4.44 4.76
CA ASP A 2 6.62 3.01 4.40
C ASP A 2 7.16 2.79 2.97
N SER A 3 8.47 3.04 2.78
CA SER A 3 9.13 3.11 1.46
C SER A 3 10.02 1.90 1.15
N ARG A 4 9.61 0.68 1.54
CA ARG A 4 10.37 -0.55 1.24
C ARG A 4 10.32 -0.94 -0.25
N PRO A 5 11.29 -1.73 -0.75
CA PRO A 5 11.15 -2.40 -2.04
C PRO A 5 9.89 -3.27 -2.10
N LYS A 6 9.26 -3.32 -3.27
CA LYS A 6 8.12 -4.20 -3.57
C LYS A 6 8.55 -5.25 -4.57
N ILE A 7 8.01 -6.46 -4.42
CA ILE A 7 8.15 -7.54 -5.39
C ILE A 7 6.75 -8.04 -5.74
N VAL A 8 6.51 -8.31 -7.02
CA VAL A 8 5.32 -9.03 -7.48
C VAL A 8 5.74 -10.12 -8.46
N VAL A 9 4.97 -11.20 -8.48
CA VAL A 9 5.20 -12.36 -9.36
C VAL A 9 4.24 -12.27 -10.53
N GLY A 10 4.77 -12.27 -11.75
CA GLY A 10 4.00 -12.36 -12.99
C GLY A 10 3.41 -13.75 -13.19
N LYS A 11 2.46 -13.85 -14.12
CA LYS A 11 1.71 -15.09 -14.37
C LYS A 11 2.57 -16.28 -14.83
N SER A 12 3.70 -15.99 -15.47
CA SER A 12 4.61 -17.01 -16.00
C SER A 12 5.86 -17.18 -15.12
N GLY A 13 5.80 -16.71 -13.86
CA GLY A 13 6.93 -16.77 -12.93
C GLY A 13 7.97 -15.65 -13.10
N GLN A 14 7.65 -14.61 -13.89
CA GLN A 14 8.46 -13.40 -13.91
C GLN A 14 8.50 -12.78 -12.50
N LEU A 15 9.63 -12.19 -12.12
CA LEU A 15 9.75 -11.42 -10.89
C LEU A 15 9.95 -9.95 -11.24
N PHE A 16 9.14 -9.10 -10.65
CA PHE A 16 9.20 -7.65 -10.86
C PHE A 16 9.50 -6.99 -9.53
N VAL A 17 10.49 -6.10 -9.50
CA VAL A 17 10.92 -5.40 -8.28
C VAL A 17 10.93 -3.90 -8.54
N THR A 18 10.31 -3.15 -7.64
CA THR A 18 10.37 -1.68 -7.61
C THR A 18 10.90 -1.19 -6.27
N TRP A 19 11.63 -0.07 -6.30
CA TRP A 19 12.15 0.57 -5.10
C TRP A 19 12.41 2.06 -5.35
N THR A 20 12.50 2.81 -4.26
CA THR A 20 12.95 4.21 -4.31
C THR A 20 14.48 4.29 -4.21
N ARG A 21 15.14 4.92 -5.17
CA ARG A 21 16.55 5.34 -5.07
C ARG A 21 16.63 6.79 -4.58
N PRO A 22 17.22 7.08 -3.41
CA PRO A 22 17.40 8.46 -2.96
C PRO A 22 18.35 9.23 -3.88
N LEU A 23 18.12 10.54 -4.03
CA LEU A 23 19.04 11.45 -4.72
C LEU A 23 19.74 12.38 -3.71
N ALA A 24 20.54 13.32 -4.21
CA ALA A 24 21.39 14.18 -3.38
C ALA A 24 20.61 15.11 -2.42
N LEU A 25 19.42 15.57 -2.83
CA LEU A 25 18.61 16.47 -2.02
C LEU A 25 17.70 15.72 -1.03
N PRO A 26 17.42 16.29 0.15
CA PRO A 26 16.51 15.68 1.13
C PRO A 26 15.16 15.33 0.54
N TYR A 27 14.63 14.16 0.89
CA TYR A 27 13.31 13.66 0.49
C TYR A 27 13.11 13.45 -1.02
N THR A 28 14.15 13.65 -1.83
CA THR A 28 14.11 13.39 -3.27
C THR A 28 14.47 11.94 -3.56
N GLY A 29 13.94 11.43 -4.66
CA GLY A 29 14.17 10.05 -5.06
C GLY A 29 13.63 9.77 -6.44
N GLU A 30 14.02 8.60 -6.96
CA GLU A 30 13.49 8.05 -8.18
C GLU A 30 12.82 6.70 -7.92
N VAL A 31 11.73 6.42 -8.64
CA VAL A 31 11.13 5.10 -8.68
C VAL A 31 11.90 4.26 -9.68
N ARG A 32 12.60 3.24 -9.16
CA ARG A 32 13.44 2.33 -9.91
C ARG A 32 12.76 0.98 -10.06
N PHE A 33 12.99 0.33 -11.18
CA PHE A 33 12.43 -0.97 -11.49
C PHE A 33 13.48 -1.92 -12.07
N ALA A 34 13.38 -3.20 -11.74
CA ALA A 34 14.09 -4.29 -12.41
C ALA A 34 13.19 -5.52 -12.51
N ARG A 35 13.45 -6.34 -13.52
CA ARG A 35 12.71 -7.58 -13.76
C ARG A 35 13.64 -8.78 -13.92
N SER A 36 13.13 -9.95 -13.59
CA SER A 36 13.67 -11.24 -13.98
C SER A 36 12.61 -12.02 -14.73
N LEU A 37 12.98 -12.56 -15.88
CA LEU A 37 12.09 -13.36 -16.73
C LEU A 37 12.33 -14.88 -16.57
N ASP A 38 13.25 -15.25 -15.68
CA ASP A 38 13.73 -16.63 -15.50
C ASP A 38 13.77 -17.04 -14.02
N ALA A 39 12.73 -16.64 -13.28
CA ALA A 39 12.52 -16.96 -11.86
C ALA A 39 13.67 -16.51 -10.94
N GLY A 40 14.28 -15.37 -11.24
CA GLY A 40 15.29 -14.72 -10.41
C GLY A 40 16.73 -15.07 -10.74
N LYS A 41 17.00 -15.89 -11.77
CA LYS A 41 18.37 -16.29 -12.15
C LYS A 41 19.15 -15.11 -12.73
N HIS A 42 18.51 -14.32 -13.59
CA HIS A 42 19.08 -13.11 -14.14
C HIS A 42 18.12 -11.93 -13.97
N TRP A 43 18.69 -10.75 -13.78
CA TRP A 43 17.96 -9.50 -13.61
C TRP A 43 18.35 -8.51 -14.70
N SER A 44 17.37 -7.74 -15.17
CA SER A 44 17.63 -6.59 -16.05
C SER A 44 18.44 -5.53 -15.31
N ALA A 45 19.16 -4.69 -16.07
CA ALA A 45 19.64 -3.43 -15.53
C ALA A 45 18.44 -2.61 -14.99
N PRO A 46 18.58 -1.92 -13.84
CA PRO A 46 17.49 -1.11 -13.31
C PRO A 46 17.16 0.08 -14.24
N VAL A 47 15.87 0.38 -14.39
CA VAL A 47 15.36 1.55 -15.13
C VAL A 47 14.66 2.53 -14.18
N THR A 48 14.54 3.81 -14.56
CA THR A 48 13.65 4.77 -13.86
C THR A 48 12.28 4.70 -14.52
N VAL A 49 11.24 4.51 -13.70
CA VAL A 49 9.86 4.30 -14.17
C VAL A 49 9.21 5.59 -14.65
N HIS A 50 9.25 6.64 -13.82
CA HIS A 50 8.66 7.93 -14.15
C HIS A 50 9.46 8.62 -15.26
N ALA A 51 8.86 9.57 -15.99
CA ALA A 51 9.53 10.36 -17.02
C ALA A 51 10.16 11.65 -16.48
N ASP A 52 9.52 12.30 -15.50
CA ASP A 52 10.05 13.51 -14.84
C ASP A 52 11.42 13.26 -14.19
N ARG A 53 12.36 14.21 -14.35
CA ARG A 53 13.75 14.10 -13.87
C ARG A 53 14.12 15.17 -12.85
N GLN A 54 13.16 15.94 -12.36
CA GLN A 54 13.39 16.93 -11.33
C GLN A 54 13.88 16.23 -10.05
N GLN A 55 14.79 16.88 -9.31
CA GLN A 55 15.18 16.41 -7.99
C GLN A 55 14.11 16.78 -6.97
N ILE A 56 13.00 16.05 -7.01
CA ILE A 56 11.84 16.17 -6.12
C ILE A 56 11.48 14.77 -5.60
N THR A 57 10.45 14.68 -4.77
CA THR A 57 9.92 13.40 -4.33
C THR A 57 9.26 12.67 -5.49
N HIS A 58 9.88 11.58 -5.95
CA HIS A 58 9.25 10.46 -6.65
C HIS A 58 9.48 9.20 -5.81
N ARG A 59 8.57 8.92 -4.88
CA ARG A 59 8.82 7.94 -3.79
C ARG A 59 7.53 7.20 -3.39
N PHE A 60 7.67 6.27 -2.45
CA PHE A 60 6.55 5.53 -1.85
C PHE A 60 5.77 4.74 -2.88
N ASP A 61 6.52 4.07 -3.76
CA ASP A 61 6.00 3.29 -4.86
C ASP A 61 5.21 2.06 -4.41
N ALA A 62 4.20 1.73 -5.22
CA ALA A 62 3.38 0.53 -5.14
C ALA A 62 3.31 -0.12 -6.51
N MET A 63 3.19 -1.44 -6.55
CA MET A 63 3.19 -2.23 -7.79
C MET A 63 2.18 -3.35 -7.72
N ALA A 64 1.49 -3.58 -8.83
CA ALA A 64 0.59 -4.72 -9.03
C ALA A 64 0.63 -5.19 -10.49
N VAL A 65 0.32 -6.47 -10.71
CA VAL A 65 0.09 -7.05 -12.04
C VAL A 65 -1.40 -7.30 -12.17
N ASP A 66 -2.01 -6.84 -13.27
CA ASP A 66 -3.42 -7.13 -13.52
C ASP A 66 -3.65 -8.54 -14.08
N ARG A 67 -4.92 -8.89 -14.30
CA ARG A 67 -5.30 -10.18 -14.88
C ARG A 67 -5.01 -10.33 -16.36
N GLN A 68 -4.44 -9.34 -17.04
CA GLN A 68 -3.88 -9.50 -18.39
C GLN A 68 -2.35 -9.58 -18.38
N GLY A 69 -1.70 -9.46 -17.22
CA GLY A 69 -0.25 -9.44 -17.10
C GLY A 69 0.36 -8.05 -17.22
N LYS A 70 -0.45 -7.00 -17.28
CA LYS A 70 0.03 -5.62 -17.37
C LYS A 70 0.49 -5.15 -15.99
N LEU A 71 1.64 -4.49 -15.94
CA LEU A 71 2.21 -3.94 -14.72
C LEU A 71 1.72 -2.52 -14.51
N PHE A 72 1.32 -2.24 -13.27
CA PHE A 72 0.99 -0.91 -12.80
C PHE A 72 1.97 -0.55 -11.70
N ILE A 73 2.63 0.60 -11.83
CA ILE A 73 3.45 1.19 -10.77
C ILE A 73 2.90 2.57 -10.48
N ALA A 74 2.48 2.80 -9.24
CA ALA A 74 2.01 4.09 -8.76
C ALA A 74 2.98 4.66 -7.72
N TRP A 75 3.13 5.97 -7.67
CA TRP A 75 4.03 6.64 -6.72
C TRP A 75 3.51 8.00 -6.28
N ILE A 76 4.02 8.47 -5.15
CA ILE A 76 3.80 9.84 -4.67
C ILE A 76 4.81 10.77 -5.34
N ASP A 77 4.29 11.86 -5.89
CA ASP A 77 5.01 12.80 -6.74
C ASP A 77 4.79 14.24 -6.29
N LYS A 78 5.86 15.02 -6.14
CA LYS A 78 5.78 16.42 -5.71
C LYS A 78 5.85 17.44 -6.85
N ARG A 79 5.71 17.03 -8.13
CA ARG A 79 5.81 17.96 -9.27
C ARG A 79 4.74 19.06 -9.21
N ASP A 80 3.51 18.70 -8.85
CA ASP A 80 2.39 19.64 -8.71
C ASP A 80 2.63 20.63 -7.56
N GLN A 81 3.14 20.14 -6.42
CA GLN A 81 3.53 20.98 -5.28
C GLN A 81 4.65 21.97 -5.67
N ALA A 82 5.63 21.50 -6.46
CA ALA A 82 6.73 22.35 -6.94
C ALA A 82 6.22 23.45 -7.89
N LEU A 83 5.33 23.10 -8.83
CA LEU A 83 4.69 24.06 -9.75
C LEU A 83 3.85 25.09 -8.98
N ALA A 84 3.02 24.64 -8.03
CA ALA A 84 2.19 25.51 -7.23
C ALA A 84 3.03 26.48 -6.38
N LYS A 85 4.13 25.99 -5.78
CA LYS A 85 5.09 26.82 -5.05
C LYS A 85 5.73 27.89 -5.94
N ALA A 86 6.14 27.53 -7.16
CA ALA A 86 6.70 28.49 -8.11
C ALA A 86 5.68 29.56 -8.54
N ALA A 87 4.40 29.19 -8.62
CA ALA A 87 3.30 30.10 -8.91
C ALA A 87 2.77 30.88 -7.69
N GLY A 88 3.28 30.63 -6.48
CA GLY A 88 2.78 31.25 -5.25
C GLY A 88 1.36 30.84 -4.85
N THR A 89 0.91 29.66 -5.28
CA THR A 89 -0.45 29.14 -5.02
C THR A 89 -0.43 28.05 -3.94
N PRO A 90 -1.45 27.97 -3.05
CA PRO A 90 -1.54 26.89 -2.06
C PRO A 90 -1.68 25.52 -2.71
N TYR A 91 -0.93 24.54 -2.20
CA TYR A 91 -1.07 23.13 -2.59
C TYR A 91 -0.82 22.23 -1.39
N HIS A 92 -1.84 21.50 -0.96
CA HIS A 92 -1.74 20.59 0.18
C HIS A 92 -1.33 19.19 -0.27
N GLY A 93 -0.37 18.60 0.43
CA GLY A 93 0.09 17.24 0.16
C GLY A 93 0.90 17.10 -1.13
N ALA A 94 0.78 15.95 -1.78
CA ALA A 94 1.46 15.60 -3.02
C ALA A 94 0.46 15.09 -4.07
N ALA A 95 0.90 14.78 -5.27
CA ALA A 95 0.08 14.07 -6.25
C ALA A 95 0.41 12.58 -6.23
N ILE A 96 -0.48 11.77 -6.82
CA ILE A 96 -0.17 10.38 -7.17
C ILE A 96 -0.18 10.26 -8.69
N TYR A 97 0.88 9.66 -9.21
CA TYR A 97 1.02 9.30 -10.61
C TYR A 97 1.20 7.80 -10.76
N PHE A 98 0.94 7.28 -11.94
CA PHE A 98 1.20 5.90 -12.28
C PHE A 98 1.70 5.73 -13.71
N ALA A 99 2.38 4.61 -13.95
CA ALA A 99 2.85 4.17 -15.24
C ALA A 99 2.41 2.72 -15.48
N VAL A 100 2.28 2.37 -16.75
CA VAL A 100 1.82 1.05 -17.19
C VAL A 100 2.86 0.40 -18.09
N SER A 101 3.11 -0.89 -17.89
CA SER A 101 3.85 -1.72 -18.84
C SER A 101 2.98 -2.87 -19.34
N ASP A 102 3.01 -3.10 -20.64
CA ASP A 102 2.37 -4.21 -21.34
C ASP A 102 3.37 -5.16 -22.01
N ASP A 103 4.67 -5.03 -21.69
CA ASP A 103 5.80 -5.77 -22.26
C ASP A 103 6.68 -6.43 -21.18
N ASP A 104 6.04 -6.96 -20.13
CA ASP A 104 6.68 -7.56 -18.94
C ASP A 104 7.69 -6.60 -18.26
N GLY A 105 7.46 -5.29 -18.28
CA GLY A 105 8.35 -4.30 -17.67
C GLY A 105 9.59 -3.98 -18.48
N ALA A 106 9.58 -4.18 -19.81
CA ALA A 106 10.70 -3.77 -20.67
C ALA A 106 10.70 -2.26 -20.82
N SER A 107 9.51 -1.68 -20.92
CA SER A 107 9.27 -0.26 -20.99
C SER A 107 8.02 0.11 -20.19
N PHE A 108 7.92 1.38 -19.82
CA PHE A 108 6.76 1.94 -19.14
C PHE A 108 6.23 3.12 -19.95
N ARG A 109 4.92 3.21 -20.05
CA ARG A 109 4.22 4.35 -20.64
C ARG A 109 3.63 5.22 -19.55
N GLY A 110 3.73 6.52 -19.78
CA GLY A 110 3.05 7.56 -19.04
C GLY A 110 3.80 8.07 -17.82
N ASP A 111 3.31 9.22 -17.37
CA ASP A 111 3.27 9.68 -15.99
C ASP A 111 1.80 10.09 -15.83
N PHE A 112 0.91 9.11 -15.74
CA PHE A 112 -0.52 9.37 -15.70
C PHE A 112 -0.92 9.85 -14.32
N LYS A 113 -1.54 11.03 -14.23
CA LYS A 113 -2.02 11.55 -12.94
C LYS A 113 -3.23 10.74 -12.48
N LEU A 114 -3.14 10.18 -11.28
CA LEU A 114 -4.28 9.56 -10.58
C LEU A 114 -5.04 10.60 -9.77
N ALA A 115 -4.32 11.32 -8.91
CA ALA A 115 -4.92 12.21 -7.93
C ALA A 115 -4.02 13.39 -7.62
N GLU A 116 -4.66 14.52 -7.33
CA GLU A 116 -4.04 15.65 -6.64
C GLU A 116 -4.19 15.43 -5.12
N HIS A 117 -3.42 16.12 -4.29
CA HIS A 117 -3.65 16.15 -2.83
C HIS A 117 -3.67 14.79 -2.09
N SER A 118 -2.71 13.91 -2.34
CA SER A 118 -2.42 12.76 -1.46
C SER A 118 -1.66 13.17 -0.20
N CYS A 119 -1.71 12.31 0.82
CA CYS A 119 -0.70 12.35 1.87
C CYS A 119 0.69 12.09 1.26
N GLU A 120 1.74 12.68 1.84
CA GLU A 120 3.05 12.78 1.19
C GLU A 120 3.95 11.53 1.35
N CYS A 121 3.56 10.56 2.18
CA CYS A 121 4.47 9.48 2.59
C CYS A 121 3.78 8.18 3.04
N CYS A 122 2.45 8.09 2.87
CA CYS A 122 1.68 6.89 3.17
C CYS A 122 1.82 5.86 2.04
N ARG A 123 1.85 4.57 2.39
CA ARG A 123 1.75 3.47 1.42
C ARG A 123 0.49 3.65 0.55
N ILE A 124 0.61 3.37 -0.74
CA ILE A 124 -0.51 3.15 -1.66
C ILE A 124 -0.75 1.64 -1.73
N ALA A 125 -1.99 1.19 -1.60
CA ALA A 125 -2.37 -0.19 -1.89
C ALA A 125 -2.85 -0.29 -3.34
N LEU A 126 -2.31 -1.25 -4.09
CA LEU A 126 -2.77 -1.60 -5.43
C LEU A 126 -3.27 -3.04 -5.44
N LEU A 127 -4.43 -3.27 -6.03
CA LEU A 127 -5.06 -4.59 -6.10
C LEU A 127 -5.59 -4.86 -7.51
N ALA A 128 -5.20 -5.98 -8.12
CA ALA A 128 -5.74 -6.39 -9.41
C ALA A 128 -7.27 -6.49 -9.37
N ARG A 129 -7.94 -5.93 -10.38
CA ARG A 129 -9.40 -6.04 -10.50
C ARG A 129 -9.82 -7.36 -11.15
N PRO A 130 -11.09 -7.77 -11.01
CA PRO A 130 -11.59 -8.99 -11.59
C PRO A 130 -11.57 -8.99 -13.13
N ASP A 131 -11.70 -7.81 -13.70
CA ASP A 131 -11.58 -7.47 -15.11
C ASP A 131 -10.13 -7.08 -15.45
N THR A 132 -9.90 -5.89 -16.00
CA THR A 132 -8.57 -5.37 -16.36
C THR A 132 -8.14 -4.24 -15.43
N GLY A 133 -6.84 -3.99 -15.31
CA GLY A 133 -6.35 -2.91 -14.45
C GLY A 133 -6.37 -3.20 -12.96
N VAL A 134 -6.20 -2.16 -12.16
CA VAL A 134 -5.99 -2.26 -10.71
C VAL A 134 -6.81 -1.22 -9.95
N THR A 135 -7.26 -1.55 -8.74
CA THR A 135 -7.84 -0.60 -7.79
C THR A 135 -6.74 -0.07 -6.88
N ALA A 136 -6.65 1.26 -6.76
CA ALA A 136 -5.76 1.96 -5.85
C ALA A 136 -6.52 2.45 -4.61
N LEU A 137 -5.93 2.28 -3.42
CA LEU A 137 -6.40 2.84 -2.16
C LEU A 137 -5.23 3.58 -1.48
N TRP A 138 -5.44 4.84 -1.12
CA TRP A 138 -4.41 5.69 -0.53
C TRP A 138 -5.00 6.65 0.49
N ARG A 139 -4.16 7.27 1.32
CA ARG A 139 -4.58 8.39 2.17
C ARG A 139 -4.58 9.68 1.36
N HIS A 140 -5.73 10.30 1.24
CA HIS A 140 -5.95 11.55 0.50
C HIS A 140 -6.14 12.72 1.47
N VAL A 141 -6.03 13.94 0.98
CA VAL A 141 -6.26 15.18 1.71
C VAL A 141 -7.48 15.86 1.09
N PHE A 142 -8.66 15.49 1.59
CA PHE A 142 -9.91 16.12 1.20
C PHE A 142 -10.00 17.53 1.80
N ALA A 143 -10.67 18.44 1.10
CA ALA A 143 -10.94 19.76 1.65
C ALA A 143 -11.78 19.67 2.94
N PRO A 144 -11.53 20.52 3.97
CA PRO A 144 -10.47 21.53 4.01
C PRO A 144 -9.09 21.00 4.46
N ASN A 145 -9.00 19.85 5.14
CA ASN A 145 -7.75 19.18 5.51
C ASN A 145 -8.03 17.78 6.10
N ILE A 146 -9.01 17.06 5.54
CA ILE A 146 -9.46 15.76 6.06
C ILE A 146 -8.63 14.64 5.43
N ARG A 147 -7.89 13.92 6.28
CA ARG A 147 -6.90 12.91 5.90
C ARG A 147 -7.46 11.49 5.91
N ASP A 148 -8.55 11.31 5.19
CA ASP A 148 -9.21 10.03 5.03
C ASP A 148 -8.67 9.27 3.82
N HIS A 149 -9.15 8.05 3.59
CA HIS A 149 -8.69 7.26 2.46
C HIS A 149 -9.58 7.45 1.25
N ALA A 150 -8.96 7.47 0.07
CA ALA A 150 -9.63 7.51 -1.21
C ALA A 150 -9.31 6.25 -2.01
N ILE A 151 -10.24 5.87 -2.88
CA ILE A 151 -10.18 4.69 -3.74
C ILE A 151 -10.55 5.07 -5.17
N ALA A 152 -9.81 4.53 -6.15
CA ALA A 152 -10.07 4.73 -7.57
C ALA A 152 -9.49 3.56 -8.37
N ASP A 153 -10.02 3.35 -9.57
CA ASP A 153 -9.53 2.32 -10.48
C ASP A 153 -8.57 2.91 -11.51
N LEU A 154 -7.54 2.16 -11.89
CA LEU A 154 -6.53 2.53 -12.88
C LEU A 154 -6.63 1.59 -14.08
N ASN A 155 -6.63 2.15 -15.28
CA ASN A 155 -6.73 1.41 -16.53
C ASN A 155 -5.42 1.43 -17.32
N ALA A 156 -5.23 0.42 -18.16
CA ALA A 156 -3.99 0.23 -18.93
C ALA A 156 -3.75 1.27 -20.03
N ASP A 157 -4.78 2.03 -20.41
CA ASP A 157 -4.70 3.16 -21.33
C ASP A 157 -4.18 4.44 -20.66
N GLY A 158 -3.98 4.42 -19.34
CA GLY A 158 -3.54 5.56 -18.55
C GLY A 158 -4.68 6.41 -17.98
N SER A 159 -5.94 6.03 -18.21
CA SER A 159 -7.07 6.66 -17.54
C SER A 159 -7.22 6.18 -16.10
N ALA A 160 -7.68 7.07 -15.23
CA ALA A 160 -8.12 6.76 -13.87
C ALA A 160 -9.64 6.99 -13.74
N GLY A 161 -10.31 6.10 -13.01
CA GLY A 161 -11.71 6.27 -12.63
C GLY A 161 -11.89 7.38 -11.60
N ALA A 162 -13.15 7.74 -11.34
CA ALA A 162 -13.47 8.76 -10.36
C ALA A 162 -12.93 8.42 -8.96
N ILE A 163 -12.32 9.42 -8.32
CA ILE A 163 -11.86 9.32 -6.93
C ILE A 163 -13.07 9.27 -6.01
N ARG A 164 -13.15 8.23 -5.18
CA ARG A 164 -14.21 8.06 -4.18
C ARG A 164 -13.59 8.03 -2.78
N ARG A 165 -14.26 8.66 -1.81
CA ARG A 165 -13.88 8.51 -0.41
C ARG A 165 -14.20 7.08 0.06
N ALA A 166 -13.25 6.46 0.75
CA ALA A 166 -13.30 5.07 1.20
C ALA A 166 -13.41 4.95 2.72
N THR A 167 -12.93 5.95 3.47
CA THR A 167 -13.08 6.01 4.92
C THR A 167 -13.65 7.37 5.36
N PHE A 168 -14.24 7.40 6.57
CA PHE A 168 -15.02 8.53 7.10
C PHE A 168 -14.61 8.82 8.54
N ASP A 169 -13.30 8.90 8.77
CA ASP A 169 -12.70 9.07 10.09
C ASP A 169 -12.63 10.55 10.51
N ASP A 170 -12.81 11.48 9.55
CA ASP A 170 -12.76 12.93 9.71
C ASP A 170 -11.49 13.42 10.42
N TRP A 171 -10.37 12.79 10.11
CA TRP A 171 -9.09 13.12 10.71
C TRP A 171 -8.52 14.42 10.14
N ALA A 172 -8.58 15.50 10.93
CA ALA A 172 -8.20 16.86 10.49
C ALA A 172 -6.82 17.35 10.97
N ILE A 173 -6.09 16.55 11.76
CA ILE A 173 -4.85 16.99 12.42
C ILE A 173 -3.67 16.93 11.44
N ASP A 174 -2.83 17.97 11.45
CA ASP A 174 -1.60 18.04 10.66
C ASP A 174 -0.43 17.26 11.29
N ALA A 175 -0.70 16.00 11.60
CA ALA A 175 0.29 15.04 12.08
C ALA A 175 0.18 13.76 11.24
N CYS A 176 1.31 13.25 10.73
CA CYS A 176 1.30 12.04 9.92
C CYS A 176 2.12 10.91 10.58
N PRO A 177 1.47 9.85 11.07
CA PRO A 177 2.13 8.68 11.65
C PRO A 177 2.76 7.77 10.59
N HIS A 178 2.65 8.10 9.30
CA HIS A 178 3.26 7.32 8.20
C HIS A 178 2.70 5.89 8.04
N HIS A 179 1.45 5.66 8.42
CA HIS A 179 0.77 4.37 8.26
C HIS A 179 -0.15 4.43 7.03
N GLY A 180 0.10 3.64 5.98
CA GLY A 180 -0.80 3.60 4.81
C GLY A 180 -1.72 2.38 4.82
N PRO A 181 -2.82 2.40 4.05
CA PRO A 181 -3.81 1.33 4.03
C PRO A 181 -3.31 0.07 3.31
N SER A 182 -4.01 -1.04 3.50
CA SER A 182 -3.91 -2.26 2.67
C SER A 182 -5.30 -2.70 2.21
N LEU A 183 -5.37 -3.40 1.07
CA LEU A 183 -6.60 -3.76 0.38
C LEU A 183 -6.51 -5.19 -0.15
N ALA A 184 -7.56 -5.98 0.05
CA ALA A 184 -7.72 -7.31 -0.53
C ALA A 184 -9.16 -7.53 -1.02
N ARG A 185 -9.39 -8.56 -1.84
CA ARG A 185 -10.71 -8.92 -2.36
C ARG A 185 -10.98 -10.41 -2.16
N ASP A 186 -12.11 -10.74 -1.55
CA ASP A 186 -12.51 -12.13 -1.32
C ASP A 186 -13.04 -12.78 -2.61
N SER A 187 -13.35 -14.08 -2.55
CA SER A 187 -13.94 -14.82 -3.67
C SER A 187 -15.34 -14.34 -4.05
N ASP A 188 -16.03 -13.66 -3.13
CA ASP A 188 -17.39 -13.13 -3.33
C ASP A 188 -17.34 -11.73 -3.98
N GLY A 189 -16.14 -11.19 -4.17
CA GLY A 189 -15.87 -9.89 -4.80
C GLY A 189 -15.87 -8.71 -3.83
N THR A 190 -16.06 -8.96 -2.52
CA THR A 190 -16.05 -7.93 -1.47
C THR A 190 -14.64 -7.40 -1.28
N LEU A 191 -14.51 -6.07 -1.18
CA LEU A 191 -13.25 -5.42 -0.84
C LEU A 191 -13.09 -5.32 0.67
N HIS A 192 -11.94 -5.73 1.17
CA HIS A 192 -11.54 -5.65 2.58
C HIS A 192 -10.37 -4.70 2.70
N ALA A 193 -10.46 -3.77 3.65
CA ALA A 193 -9.41 -2.79 3.89
C ALA A 193 -8.97 -2.81 5.34
N VAL A 194 -7.67 -2.54 5.56
CA VAL A 194 -7.14 -2.09 6.84
C VAL A 194 -6.51 -0.71 6.66
N TRP A 195 -6.74 0.18 7.61
CA TRP A 195 -6.21 1.54 7.57
C TRP A 195 -5.91 2.04 8.97
N PHE A 196 -5.14 3.12 9.04
CA PHE A 196 -4.88 3.82 10.30
C PHE A 196 -5.50 5.21 10.25
N HIS A 197 -6.09 5.65 11.34
CA HIS A 197 -6.65 6.99 11.49
C HIS A 197 -6.50 7.52 12.91
N LEU A 198 -6.44 8.84 13.04
CA LEU A 198 -6.57 9.56 14.33
C LEU A 198 -7.87 10.37 14.35
N GLY A 199 -8.93 9.77 13.83
CA GLY A 199 -10.28 10.31 13.89
C GLY A 199 -10.78 10.43 15.33
N LYS A 200 -11.89 11.16 15.53
CA LYS A 200 -12.45 11.42 16.87
C LYS A 200 -12.94 10.16 17.57
N THR A 201 -13.39 9.17 16.79
CA THR A 201 -13.94 7.92 17.31
C THR A 201 -12.96 6.79 17.03
N ALA A 202 -12.58 6.09 18.10
CA ALA A 202 -11.82 4.85 18.05
C ALA A 202 -10.51 4.93 17.20
N PRO A 203 -9.60 5.88 17.51
CA PRO A 203 -8.36 6.07 16.75
C PRO A 203 -7.46 4.84 16.85
N GLY A 204 -6.68 4.60 15.80
CA GLY A 204 -5.78 3.45 15.72
C GLY A 204 -5.88 2.77 14.36
N VAL A 205 -5.63 1.46 14.37
CA VAL A 205 -5.81 0.61 13.20
C VAL A 205 -7.26 0.15 13.14
N SER A 206 -7.89 0.31 11.98
CA SER A 206 -9.23 -0.17 11.68
C SER A 206 -9.20 -1.20 10.55
N TYR A 207 -10.19 -2.09 10.58
CA TYR A 207 -10.59 -2.97 9.48
C TYR A 207 -12.03 -2.68 9.08
N GLY A 208 -12.39 -2.92 7.82
CA GLY A 208 -13.76 -2.92 7.36
C GLY A 208 -13.90 -3.41 5.92
N ARG A 209 -15.13 -3.75 5.54
CA ARG A 209 -15.51 -4.10 4.17
C ARG A 209 -15.98 -2.86 3.43
N LEU A 210 -15.38 -2.55 2.28
CA LEU A 210 -15.74 -1.40 1.46
C LEU A 210 -16.84 -1.80 0.47
N ARG A 211 -18.06 -1.29 0.65
CA ARG A 211 -19.21 -1.59 -0.21
C ARG A 211 -19.95 -0.30 -0.58
N ASN A 212 -20.10 -0.02 -1.87
CA ASN A 212 -20.93 1.08 -2.37
C ASN A 212 -20.71 2.45 -1.69
N GLY A 213 -19.46 2.77 -1.30
CA GLY A 213 -19.14 4.03 -0.62
C GLY A 213 -19.44 4.04 0.87
N SER A 214 -19.74 2.90 1.48
CA SER A 214 -19.84 2.72 2.93
C SER A 214 -18.85 1.66 3.44
N ILE A 215 -18.73 1.59 4.77
CA ILE A 215 -17.92 0.62 5.48
C ILE A 215 -18.85 -0.33 6.25
N GLU A 216 -18.74 -1.62 5.99
CA GLU A 216 -19.49 -2.66 6.71
C GLU A 216 -18.55 -3.43 7.65
N GLY A 217 -19.07 -3.79 8.84
CA GLY A 217 -18.31 -4.59 9.81
C GLY A 217 -17.02 -3.90 10.29
N GLN A 218 -17.04 -2.56 10.41
CA GLN A 218 -15.88 -1.82 10.88
C GLN A 218 -15.49 -2.27 12.30
N ARG A 219 -14.20 -2.46 12.53
CA ARG A 219 -13.64 -2.77 13.85
C ARG A 219 -12.27 -2.14 14.04
N VAL A 220 -11.95 -1.83 15.29
CA VAL A 220 -10.58 -1.49 15.69
C VAL A 220 -9.77 -2.76 15.87
N LEU A 221 -8.48 -2.69 15.52
CA LEU A 221 -7.49 -3.74 15.69
C LEU A 221 -6.45 -3.31 16.73
N GLY A 222 -6.20 -4.14 17.74
CA GLY A 222 -5.19 -3.91 18.77
C GLY A 222 -5.50 -2.73 19.72
N GLY A 223 -4.49 -2.34 20.49
CA GLY A 223 -4.55 -1.21 21.42
C GLY A 223 -3.98 0.10 20.86
N ASN A 224 -3.66 1.05 21.74
CA ASN A 224 -3.10 2.35 21.36
C ASN A 224 -1.75 2.25 20.61
N GLY A 225 -1.01 1.15 20.79
CA GLY A 225 0.24 0.88 20.11
C GLY A 225 0.08 0.22 18.73
N ALA A 226 -1.16 -0.04 18.30
CA ALA A 226 -1.44 -0.73 17.04
C ALA A 226 -1.03 0.12 15.83
N ALA A 227 -0.27 -0.47 14.91
CA ALA A 227 0.27 0.23 13.76
C ALA A 227 0.56 -0.70 12.57
N HIS A 228 0.67 -0.09 11.39
CA HIS A 228 1.17 -0.71 10.16
C HIS A 228 0.50 -2.04 9.78
N ALA A 229 -0.83 -2.06 9.80
CA ALA A 229 -1.56 -3.26 9.46
C ALA A 229 -1.45 -3.67 7.98
N ASP A 230 -1.55 -4.97 7.74
CA ASP A 230 -1.60 -5.55 6.40
C ASP A 230 -2.66 -6.65 6.32
N ILE A 231 -3.13 -6.94 5.11
CA ILE A 231 -4.16 -7.96 4.86
C ILE A 231 -3.73 -8.91 3.75
N ALA A 232 -3.96 -10.21 3.96
CA ALA A 232 -3.90 -11.24 2.92
C ALA A 232 -5.21 -12.02 2.89
N ILE A 233 -5.50 -12.63 1.75
CA ILE A 233 -6.76 -13.33 1.51
C ILE A 233 -6.53 -14.61 0.71
N ASP A 234 -7.37 -15.61 0.97
CA ASP A 234 -7.45 -16.85 0.18
C ASP A 234 -8.90 -17.35 0.16
N GLY A 235 -9.57 -17.19 -0.98
CA GLY A 235 -11.02 -17.38 -1.09
C GLY A 235 -11.77 -16.43 -0.15
N ARG A 236 -12.46 -17.00 0.85
CA ARG A 236 -13.14 -16.26 1.92
C ARG A 236 -12.33 -16.15 3.21
N ARG A 237 -11.15 -16.76 3.27
CA ARG A 237 -10.29 -16.71 4.45
C ARG A 237 -9.46 -15.44 4.44
N LEU A 238 -9.34 -14.77 5.57
CA LEU A 238 -8.65 -13.50 5.75
C LEU A 238 -7.58 -13.63 6.82
N LEU A 239 -6.46 -12.97 6.59
CA LEU A 239 -5.47 -12.70 7.63
C LEU A 239 -5.26 -11.19 7.71
N LEU A 240 -5.51 -10.62 8.90
CA LEU A 240 -5.09 -9.28 9.26
C LEU A 240 -3.87 -9.40 10.16
N VAL A 241 -2.83 -8.61 9.92
CA VAL A 241 -1.64 -8.56 10.78
C VAL A 241 -1.32 -7.12 11.12
N TRP A 242 -0.79 -6.86 12.31
CA TRP A 242 -0.32 -5.53 12.71
C TRP A 242 0.75 -5.65 13.80
N LYS A 243 1.45 -4.55 14.05
CA LYS A 243 2.30 -4.41 15.23
C LYS A 243 1.54 -3.74 16.34
N ASP A 244 1.79 -4.15 17.57
CA ASP A 244 1.22 -3.52 18.76
C ASP A 244 2.33 -3.29 19.80
N PHE A 245 2.61 -2.03 20.14
CA PHE A 245 3.63 -1.68 21.13
C PHE A 245 2.98 -1.44 22.49
N ASP A 246 3.37 -2.21 23.50
CA ASP A 246 2.79 -2.15 24.84
C ASP A 246 3.52 -1.19 25.80
N GLY A 247 4.54 -0.47 25.32
CA GLY A 247 5.42 0.37 26.13
C GLY A 247 6.78 -0.26 26.43
N GLN A 248 6.94 -1.57 26.25
CA GLN A 248 8.18 -2.30 26.48
C GLN A 248 8.60 -3.15 25.28
N ARG A 249 7.64 -3.84 24.66
CA ARG A 249 7.87 -4.79 23.55
C ARG A 249 6.93 -4.47 22.40
N THR A 250 7.38 -4.82 21.20
CA THR A 250 6.52 -4.80 20.03
C THR A 250 6.05 -6.21 19.74
N TRP A 251 4.73 -6.39 19.68
CA TRP A 251 4.06 -7.65 19.40
C TRP A 251 3.64 -7.72 17.94
N LEU A 252 3.83 -8.87 17.32
CA LEU A 252 3.20 -9.22 16.05
C LEU A 252 1.86 -9.90 16.36
N ARG A 253 0.79 -9.17 16.09
CA ARG A 253 -0.59 -9.59 16.31
C ARG A 253 -1.25 -9.95 14.99
N ALA A 254 -2.23 -10.85 15.06
CA ALA A 254 -3.05 -11.20 13.90
C ALA A 254 -4.50 -11.50 14.28
N LEU A 255 -5.39 -11.28 13.31
CA LEU A 255 -6.73 -11.86 13.29
C LEU A 255 -6.85 -12.74 12.05
N ARG A 256 -7.38 -13.95 12.24
CA ARG A 256 -7.74 -14.84 11.15
C ARG A 256 -9.26 -15.00 11.11
N SER A 257 -9.84 -14.92 9.93
CA SER A 257 -11.23 -15.28 9.69
C SER A 257 -11.28 -16.35 8.60
N ASP A 258 -12.15 -17.34 8.76
CA ASP A 258 -12.38 -18.39 7.76
C ASP A 258 -13.69 -18.17 6.99
N ASP A 259 -14.41 -17.07 7.24
CA ASP A 259 -15.80 -16.85 6.83
C ASP A 259 -16.09 -15.43 6.29
N ALA A 260 -15.11 -14.80 5.62
CA ALA A 260 -15.20 -13.45 5.07
C ALA A 260 -15.37 -12.33 6.12
N GLY A 261 -14.83 -12.55 7.31
CA GLY A 261 -14.70 -11.56 8.37
C GLY A 261 -15.91 -11.48 9.29
N GLU A 262 -16.74 -12.52 9.33
CA GLU A 262 -17.87 -12.62 10.25
C GLU A 262 -17.39 -13.07 11.64
N GLN A 263 -16.53 -14.09 11.70
CA GLN A 263 -15.87 -14.55 12.92
C GLN A 263 -14.36 -14.41 12.84
N TRP A 264 -13.74 -14.20 14.00
CA TRP A 264 -12.33 -13.91 14.09
C TRP A 264 -11.66 -14.71 15.21
N LEU A 265 -10.54 -15.32 14.87
CA LEU A 265 -9.59 -15.89 15.81
C LEU A 265 -8.45 -14.90 16.01
N GLU A 266 -8.25 -14.46 17.26
CA GLU A 266 -7.12 -13.60 17.62
C GLU A 266 -5.87 -14.41 17.93
N LEU A 267 -4.73 -13.96 17.42
CA LEU A 267 -3.45 -14.65 17.49
C LEU A 267 -2.33 -13.67 17.88
N THR A 268 -1.40 -14.14 18.72
CA THR A 268 -0.09 -13.52 18.89
C THR A 268 0.94 -14.43 18.25
N LEU A 269 1.67 -13.92 17.25
CA LEU A 269 2.54 -14.73 16.41
C LEU A 269 4.01 -14.67 16.84
N ALA A 270 4.45 -13.49 17.28
CA ALA A 270 5.82 -13.24 17.70
C ALA A 270 5.90 -11.90 18.46
N ASP A 271 7.07 -11.60 18.99
CA ASP A 271 7.39 -10.33 19.63
C ASP A 271 8.89 -10.06 19.58
N THR A 272 9.27 -8.82 19.89
CA THR A 272 10.67 -8.39 20.04
C THR A 272 10.78 -7.25 21.06
N GLY A 273 11.90 -7.20 21.78
CA GLY A 273 12.26 -6.08 22.64
C GLY A 273 13.07 -4.99 21.92
N ASP A 274 13.41 -5.20 20.65
CA ASP A 274 14.26 -4.31 19.85
C ASP A 274 13.49 -3.75 18.63
N MET A 275 14.21 -3.07 17.75
CA MET A 275 13.69 -2.50 16.51
C MET A 275 13.11 -3.57 15.59
N SER A 276 11.99 -3.24 14.97
CA SER A 276 11.34 -4.05 13.96
C SER A 276 10.85 -3.20 12.79
N ASP A 277 10.83 -3.81 11.61
CA ASP A 277 10.11 -3.25 10.46
C ASP A 277 8.60 -3.50 10.59
N GLN A 278 7.87 -3.41 9.48
CA GLN A 278 6.41 -3.55 9.45
C GLN A 278 6.00 -4.91 8.90
N PRO A 279 5.05 -5.61 9.54
CA PRO A 279 4.67 -6.96 9.15
C PRO A 279 3.94 -6.95 7.81
N ARG A 280 4.11 -8.04 7.05
CA ARG A 280 3.44 -8.27 5.78
C ARG A 280 2.72 -9.59 5.79
N ALA A 281 1.42 -9.53 5.56
CA ALA A 281 0.59 -10.71 5.38
C ALA A 281 0.88 -11.31 4.00
N LEU A 282 1.13 -12.62 3.97
CA LEU A 282 1.49 -13.36 2.77
C LEU A 282 0.59 -14.60 2.63
N MET A 283 0.41 -15.03 1.38
CA MET A 283 -0.28 -16.27 1.05
C MET A 283 0.60 -17.12 0.14
N HIS A 284 0.82 -18.38 0.53
CA HIS A 284 1.53 -19.35 -0.28
C HIS A 284 0.89 -20.73 -0.12
N ASN A 285 0.52 -21.37 -1.24
CA ASN A 285 -0.07 -22.71 -1.28
C ASN A 285 -1.25 -22.91 -0.30
N GLY A 286 -2.18 -21.94 -0.27
CA GLY A 286 -3.36 -22.00 0.59
C GLY A 286 -3.06 -21.86 2.11
N ARG A 287 -1.87 -21.40 2.48
CA ARG A 287 -1.46 -21.17 3.87
C ARG A 287 -0.99 -19.74 4.10
N PHE A 288 -1.48 -19.15 5.18
CA PHE A 288 -1.11 -17.81 5.60
C PHE A 288 0.27 -17.79 6.24
N HIS A 289 1.04 -16.78 5.86
CA HIS A 289 2.37 -16.53 6.40
C HIS A 289 2.49 -15.04 6.73
N VAL A 290 3.41 -14.69 7.62
CA VAL A 290 3.73 -13.30 7.94
C VAL A 290 5.22 -13.09 7.82
N PHE A 291 5.63 -12.20 6.93
CA PHE A 291 7.00 -11.71 6.92
C PHE A 291 7.13 -10.57 7.93
N TRP A 292 8.09 -10.67 8.84
CA TRP A 292 8.39 -9.63 9.80
C TRP A 292 9.87 -9.63 10.15
N ASN A 293 10.57 -8.53 9.87
CA ASN A 293 12.00 -8.41 10.11
C ASN A 293 12.24 -7.65 11.41
N THR A 294 12.87 -8.31 12.37
CA THR A 294 13.32 -7.69 13.62
C THR A 294 14.84 -7.69 13.69
N ARG A 295 15.42 -6.85 14.54
CA ARG A 295 16.87 -6.86 14.76
C ARG A 295 17.35 -8.19 15.37
N GLU A 296 16.55 -8.77 16.25
CA GLU A 296 16.85 -10.05 16.90
C GLU A 296 16.67 -11.25 15.95
N ARG A 297 15.70 -11.19 15.05
CA ARG A 297 15.37 -12.25 14.08
C ARG A 297 15.16 -11.65 12.67
N PRO A 298 16.25 -11.36 11.96
CA PRO A 298 16.16 -10.79 10.62
C PRO A 298 15.46 -11.75 9.64
N TRP A 299 14.69 -11.18 8.70
CA TRP A 299 14.05 -11.89 7.58
C TRP A 299 13.12 -13.05 7.98
N GLN A 300 12.46 -12.96 9.14
CA GLN A 300 11.60 -14.03 9.63
C GLN A 300 10.30 -14.14 8.80
N VAL A 301 9.94 -15.38 8.45
CA VAL A 301 8.62 -15.73 7.90
C VAL A 301 7.95 -16.69 8.88
N VAL A 302 6.83 -16.26 9.46
CA VAL A 302 6.06 -17.02 10.44
C VAL A 302 4.85 -17.65 9.75
N ALA A 303 4.72 -18.97 9.81
CA ALA A 303 3.50 -19.64 9.36
C ALA A 303 2.37 -19.34 10.35
N VAL A 304 1.18 -19.00 9.84
CA VAL A 304 0.00 -18.78 10.68
C VAL A 304 -0.74 -20.12 10.81
N PRO A 305 -1.04 -20.56 12.05
CA PRO A 305 -1.84 -21.76 12.29
C PRO A 305 -3.26 -21.59 11.75
#